data_AF-A0A7J7BUR5-F1
#
_entry.id   AF-A0A7J7BUR5-F1
#
_cell.length_a   1.000
_cell.length_b   1.000
_cell.length_c   1.000
_cell.angle_alpha   90.00
_cell.angle_beta   90.00
_cell.angle_gamma   90.00
#
_symmetry.space_group_name_H-M   'P 1'
#
loop_
_entity.id
_entity.type
_entity.pdbx_description
1 polymer ?
#
loop_
_entity_poly.entity_id
_entity_poly.type
_entity_poly.pdbx_seq_one_letter_code
_entity_poly.pdbx_strand_id
1 'polypeptide(L)'
;MGWSSILIPGSGEPNFDSWVANPFETPKRRREKEVHSLLDKLPPETIMLDPSKIGTVKPSKRKEKPTKQERDVNMEAAVEAAKGITLKKKTKGRSKPSKISKKKQENIL
;
A
#
# COMPACT_ATOMS: atom_id res chain seq x y z
N MET A 1 7.56 45.09 6.30
CA MET A 1 6.75 44.00 6.89
C MET A 1 7.40 43.60 8.19
N GLY A 2 6.74 43.85 9.33
CA GLY A 2 7.29 43.60 10.67
C GLY A 2 6.78 42.30 11.27
N TRP A 3 7.52 41.78 12.24
CA TRP A 3 7.12 40.65 13.08
C TRP A 3 6.26 41.16 14.26
N SER A 4 5.15 40.48 14.57
CA SER A 4 4.34 40.75 15.76
C SER A 4 4.14 39.47 16.56
N SER A 5 4.65 39.42 17.78
CA SER A 5 4.41 38.32 18.73
C SER A 5 3.35 38.73 19.75
N ILE A 6 2.37 37.85 20.00
CA ILE A 6 1.29 38.05 20.97
C ILE A 6 1.42 36.98 22.06
N LEU A 7 1.22 37.36 23.32
CA LEU A 7 1.22 36.43 24.45
C LEU A 7 -0.12 35.71 24.53
N ILE A 8 -0.11 34.39 24.35
CA ILE A 8 -1.30 33.54 24.52
C ILE A 8 -1.06 32.63 25.73
N PRO A 9 -1.73 32.88 26.88
CA PRO A 9 -1.59 32.03 28.06
C PRO A 9 -2.13 30.62 27.76
N GLY A 10 -1.42 29.60 28.23
CA GLY A 10 -1.78 28.19 28.02
C GLY A 10 -1.37 27.58 26.67
N SER A 11 -0.72 28.34 25.78
CA SER A 11 -0.31 27.87 24.45
C SER A 11 1.14 27.36 24.38
N GLY A 12 1.60 26.59 25.37
CA GLY A 12 2.95 26.02 25.38
C GLY A 12 3.06 24.78 26.25
N GLU A 13 4.07 23.95 25.98
CA GLU A 13 4.40 22.79 26.80
C GLU A 13 5.21 23.25 28.02
N PRO A 14 4.69 23.17 29.25
CA PRO A 14 5.41 23.64 30.44
C PRO A 14 6.61 22.74 30.77
N ASN A 15 6.48 21.43 30.51
CA ASN A 15 7.49 20.43 30.84
C ASN A 15 8.25 20.03 29.58
N PHE A 16 9.35 20.71 29.30
CA PHE A 16 10.17 20.39 28.13
C PHE A 16 11.08 19.18 28.39
N ASP A 17 11.27 18.34 27.37
CA ASP A 17 12.29 17.30 27.40
C ASP A 17 13.66 17.91 27.06
N SER A 18 14.53 17.95 28.07
CA SER A 18 15.87 18.51 27.93
C SER A 18 16.74 17.75 26.92
N TRP A 19 16.49 16.46 26.65
CA TRP A 19 17.28 15.67 25.70
C TRP A 19 16.89 15.96 24.25
N VAL A 20 15.61 16.23 24.01
CA VAL A 20 15.07 16.48 22.66
C VAL A 20 15.18 17.96 22.29
N ALA A 21 14.67 18.87 23.13
CA ALA A 21 14.57 20.28 22.81
C ALA A 21 14.75 21.14 24.07
N ASN A 22 16.01 21.33 24.49
CA ASN A 22 16.34 22.22 25.59
C ASN A 22 16.43 23.68 25.13
N PRO A 23 15.57 24.60 25.62
CA PRO A 23 15.66 26.03 25.32
C PRO A 23 16.93 26.69 25.89
N PHE A 24 17.50 26.12 26.96
CA PHE A 24 18.66 26.66 27.67
C PHE A 24 19.94 25.87 27.34
N GLU A 25 20.16 25.52 26.08
CA GLU A 25 21.33 24.73 25.69
C GLU A 25 22.65 25.51 25.75
N THR A 26 23.71 24.86 26.23
CA THR A 26 25.08 25.42 26.22
C THR A 26 25.73 25.20 24.85
N PRO A 27 26.74 25.99 24.46
CA PRO A 27 27.41 25.81 23.16
C PRO A 27 28.11 24.46 23.00
N LYS A 28 28.49 23.80 24.10
CA LYS A 28 29.02 22.43 24.07
C LYS A 28 27.91 21.42 23.77
N ARG A 29 26.79 21.48 24.51
CA ARG A 29 25.64 20.59 24.33
C ARG A 29 25.03 20.71 22.93
N ARG A 30 24.98 21.92 22.37
CA ARG A 30 24.52 22.16 21.00
C ARG A 30 25.35 21.39 19.96
N ARG A 31 26.69 21.46 20.07
CA ARG A 31 27.61 20.75 19.16
C ARG A 31 27.44 19.24 19.26
N GLU A 32 27.34 18.72 20.48
CA GLU A 32 27.10 17.29 20.69
C GLU A 32 25.74 16.86 20.12
N LYS A 33 24.67 17.62 20.39
CA LYS A 33 23.33 17.35 19.87
C LYS A 33 23.30 17.36 18.34
N GLU A 34 24.00 18.28 17.71
CA GLU A 34 24.11 18.34 16.24
C GLU A 34 24.79 17.09 15.69
N VAL A 35 25.89 16.64 16.31
CA VAL A 35 26.56 15.39 15.92
C VAL A 35 25.63 14.19 16.06
N HIS A 36 24.92 14.05 17.18
CA HIS A 36 23.96 12.95 17.36
C HIS A 36 22.81 13.02 16.34
N SER A 37 22.27 14.22 16.09
CA SER A 37 21.22 14.43 15.09
C SER A 37 21.67 14.07 13.66
N LEU A 38 22.96 14.22 13.35
CA LEU A 38 23.50 13.83 12.05
C LEU A 38 23.72 12.32 11.94
N LEU A 39 24.17 11.68 13.02
CA LEU A 39 24.38 10.23 13.08
C LEU A 39 23.05 9.46 13.03
N ASP A 40 22.04 9.94 13.77
CA ASP A 40 20.72 9.32 13.87
C ASP A 40 19.77 9.76 12.73
N LYS A 41 20.29 10.52 11.75
CA LYS A 41 19.49 11.04 10.65
C LYS A 41 18.84 9.89 9.87
N LEU A 42 17.51 9.88 9.86
CA LEU A 42 16.74 8.88 9.14
C LEU A 42 16.94 9.02 7.62
N PRO A 43 17.10 7.91 6.88
CA PRO A 43 17.21 7.94 5.43
C PRO A 43 15.87 8.34 4.81
N PRO A 44 15.87 9.02 3.64
CA PRO A 44 14.64 9.54 3.03
C PRO A 44 13.61 8.45 2.68
N GLU A 45 14.06 7.21 2.47
CA GLU A 45 13.21 6.06 2.18
C GLU A 45 12.28 5.65 3.33
N THR A 46 12.57 6.10 4.55
CA THR A 46 11.75 5.80 5.74
C THR A 46 10.54 6.73 5.88
N ILE A 47 10.42 7.75 5.04
CA ILE A 47 9.31 8.70 5.09
C ILE A 47 8.06 8.02 4.54
N MET A 48 7.11 7.73 5.43
CA MET A 48 5.84 7.06 5.12
C MET A 48 4.68 7.76 5.84
N LEU A 49 3.44 7.49 5.40
CA LEU A 49 2.24 8.03 6.05
C LEU A 49 2.11 7.58 7.52
N ASP A 50 2.43 6.30 7.79
CA ASP A 50 2.41 5.74 9.14
C ASP A 50 3.83 5.34 9.55
N PRO A 51 4.47 6.06 10.50
CA PRO A 51 5.86 5.80 10.89
C PRO A 51 6.05 4.47 11.64
N SER A 52 5.00 3.97 12.30
CA SER A 52 5.04 2.69 13.05
C SER A 52 5.13 1.45 12.14
N LYS A 53 5.07 1.60 10.81
CA LYS A 53 5.18 0.49 9.86
C LYS A 53 6.62 0.06 9.59
N ILE A 54 7.60 0.88 10.01
CA ILE A 54 9.02 0.54 9.91
C ILE A 54 9.28 -0.72 10.76
N GLY A 55 9.76 -1.80 10.13
CA GLY A 55 10.00 -3.09 10.79
C GLY A 55 8.83 -4.08 10.76
N THR A 56 7.68 -3.71 10.18
CA THR A 56 6.58 -4.66 9.98
C THR A 56 6.84 -5.58 8.80
N VAL A 57 6.41 -6.83 8.91
CA VAL A 57 6.46 -7.77 7.79
C VAL A 57 5.45 -7.31 6.75
N LYS A 58 5.92 -7.10 5.51
CA LYS A 58 5.05 -6.80 4.38
C LYS A 58 3.93 -7.84 4.36
N PRO A 59 2.63 -7.45 4.49
CA PRO A 59 1.56 -8.40 4.27
C PRO A 59 1.79 -8.95 2.88
N SER A 60 1.82 -10.29 2.75
CA SER A 60 2.06 -10.93 1.47
C SER A 60 1.16 -10.23 0.47
N LYS A 61 1.76 -9.51 -0.49
CA LYS A 61 0.97 -9.08 -1.64
C LYS A 61 0.44 -10.40 -2.16
N ARG A 62 -0.86 -10.64 -2.00
CA ARG A 62 -1.60 -11.66 -2.76
C ARG A 62 -1.54 -11.23 -4.23
N LYS A 63 -0.35 -11.44 -4.75
CA LYS A 63 0.11 -11.63 -6.12
C LYS A 63 1.16 -12.70 -5.86
N GLU A 64 0.75 -13.91 -5.49
CA GLU A 64 0.54 -14.93 -6.52
C GLU A 64 1.66 -14.72 -7.54
N LYS A 65 2.87 -15.22 -7.22
CA LYS A 65 3.62 -15.83 -8.29
C LYS A 65 2.61 -16.85 -8.84
N PRO A 66 2.12 -16.73 -10.09
CA PRO A 66 1.24 -17.74 -10.59
C PRO A 66 1.95 -19.06 -10.37
N THR A 67 1.35 -19.93 -9.57
CA THR A 67 1.70 -21.35 -9.57
C THR A 67 1.64 -21.78 -11.04
N LYS A 68 2.44 -22.75 -11.46
CA LYS A 68 2.49 -23.18 -12.87
C LYS A 68 1.09 -23.34 -13.50
N GLN A 69 0.10 -23.73 -12.68
CA GLN A 69 -1.33 -23.80 -12.98
C GLN A 69 -1.98 -22.50 -13.50
N GLU A 70 -1.68 -21.32 -12.94
CA GLU A 70 -2.24 -20.04 -13.42
C GLU A 70 -1.66 -19.59 -14.78
N ARG A 71 -0.49 -20.14 -15.18
CA ARG A 71 0.07 -19.96 -16.52
C ARG A 71 -0.62 -20.86 -17.55
N ASP A 72 -1.01 -22.08 -17.14
CA ASP A 72 -1.78 -23.02 -17.97
C ASP A 72 -3.22 -22.50 -18.20
N VAL A 73 -3.84 -21.88 -17.18
CA VAL A 73 -5.18 -21.27 -17.29
C VAL A 73 -5.20 -20.04 -18.21
N ASN A 74 -4.12 -19.26 -18.29
CA ASN A 74 -4.00 -18.19 -19.29
C ASN A 74 -3.86 -18.75 -20.72
N MET A 75 -3.32 -19.96 -20.87
CA MET A 75 -3.29 -20.71 -22.13
C MET A 75 -4.70 -21.23 -22.49
N GLU A 76 -5.50 -21.67 -21.52
CA GLU A 76 -6.93 -21.99 -21.70
C GLU A 76 -7.81 -20.77 -21.99
N ALA A 77 -7.49 -19.59 -21.45
CA ALA A 77 -8.19 -18.34 -21.73
C ALA A 77 -8.01 -17.87 -23.19
N ALA A 78 -6.87 -18.20 -23.82
CA ALA A 78 -6.66 -18.03 -25.26
C ALA A 78 -7.56 -18.96 -26.09
N VAL A 79 -8.00 -20.10 -25.55
CA VAL A 79 -9.03 -20.98 -26.12
C VAL A 79 -10.45 -20.45 -25.81
N GLU A 80 -10.65 -19.75 -24.69
CA GLU A 80 -11.91 -19.06 -24.38
C GLU A 80 -12.17 -17.81 -25.23
N ALA A 81 -11.15 -17.20 -25.83
CA ALA A 81 -11.34 -16.17 -26.86
C ALA A 81 -12.11 -16.72 -28.08
N ALA A 82 -12.02 -18.03 -28.36
CA ALA A 82 -12.84 -18.74 -29.35
C ALA A 82 -14.33 -18.88 -28.94
N LYS A 83 -14.66 -18.68 -27.65
CA LYS A 83 -16.05 -18.62 -27.15
C LYS A 83 -16.72 -17.26 -27.35
N GLY A 84 -16.06 -16.28 -27.95
CA GLY A 84 -16.56 -14.92 -28.21
C GLY A 84 -17.81 -14.83 -29.12
N ILE A 85 -18.47 -15.94 -29.40
CA ILE A 85 -19.72 -16.03 -30.15
C ILE A 85 -20.89 -15.92 -29.17
N THR A 86 -21.58 -14.78 -29.17
CA THR A 86 -22.78 -14.57 -28.36
C THR A 86 -23.95 -15.45 -28.86
N LEU A 87 -24.26 -16.52 -28.13
CA LEU A 87 -25.38 -17.41 -28.46
C LEU A 87 -26.71 -16.81 -27.93
N LYS A 88 -27.66 -16.53 -28.84
CA LYS A 88 -29.01 -16.05 -28.50
C LYS A 88 -29.76 -17.03 -27.59
N LYS A 89 -30.37 -16.50 -26.51
CA LYS A 89 -31.20 -17.29 -25.58
C LYS A 89 -32.50 -17.73 -26.28
N LYS A 90 -32.75 -19.05 -26.34
CA LYS A 90 -33.96 -19.64 -26.92
C LYS A 90 -34.98 -19.97 -25.83
N THR A 91 -36.25 -19.61 -26.05
CA THR A 91 -37.38 -19.82 -25.12
C THR A 91 -37.81 -21.30 -25.02
N LYS A 92 -38.77 -21.60 -24.13
CA LYS A 92 -39.33 -22.95 -23.87
C LYS A 92 -38.30 -23.97 -23.34
N GLY A 93 -37.54 -23.57 -22.31
CA GLY A 93 -36.63 -24.48 -21.56
C GLY A 93 -35.33 -24.87 -22.28
N ARG A 94 -35.03 -24.25 -23.42
CA ARG A 94 -33.87 -24.58 -24.27
C ARG A 94 -32.58 -23.84 -23.88
N SER A 95 -32.66 -22.83 -22.99
CA SER A 95 -31.54 -22.07 -22.43
C SER A 95 -31.25 -22.38 -20.94
N LYS A 96 -31.44 -23.63 -20.50
CA LYS A 96 -31.10 -24.05 -19.13
C LYS A 96 -29.57 -23.97 -18.90
N PRO A 97 -29.11 -23.59 -17.69
CA PRO A 97 -27.68 -23.38 -17.40
C PRO A 97 -26.82 -24.62 -17.68
N SER A 98 -27.36 -25.82 -17.44
CA SER A 98 -26.69 -27.10 -17.71
C SER A 98 -26.45 -27.40 -19.20
N LYS A 99 -27.30 -26.90 -20.10
CA LYS A 99 -27.11 -27.04 -21.56
C LYS A 99 -26.17 -25.97 -22.11
N ILE A 100 -26.08 -24.82 -21.44
CA ILE A 100 -25.20 -23.72 -21.83
C ILE A 100 -23.75 -24.03 -21.45
N SER A 101 -23.51 -24.62 -20.28
CA SER A 101 -22.16 -25.02 -19.85
C SER A 101 -21.57 -26.14 -20.72
N LYS A 102 -22.34 -27.20 -21.02
CA LYS A 102 -21.92 -28.27 -21.94
C LYS A 102 -21.49 -27.73 -23.30
N LYS A 103 -22.32 -26.86 -23.89
CA LYS A 103 -22.03 -26.27 -25.19
C LYS A 103 -20.84 -25.30 -25.20
N LYS A 104 -20.55 -24.67 -24.06
CA LYS A 104 -19.34 -23.86 -23.88
C LYS A 104 -18.09 -24.72 -23.76
N GLN A 105 -18.18 -25.91 -23.16
CA GLN A 105 -17.08 -26.85 -23.03
C GLN A 105 -16.77 -27.55 -24.36
N GLU A 106 -17.80 -27.96 -25.10
CA GLU A 106 -17.68 -28.53 -26.45
C GLU A 106 -17.06 -27.57 -27.47
N ASN A 107 -17.14 -26.25 -27.25
CA ASN A 107 -16.55 -25.24 -28.12
C ASN A 107 -15.07 -24.89 -27.78
N ILE A 108 -14.50 -25.51 -26.74
CA ILE A 108 -13.09 -25.32 -26.29
C ILE A 108 -12.19 -26.44 -26.83
N LEU A 109 -12.76 -27.64 -27.04
CA LEU A 109 -12.12 -28.77 -27.71
C LEU A 109 -12.23 -28.62 -29.23
#